data_AF-A0A818GN39-F1
#
_entry.id   AF-A0A818GN39-F1
#
_cell.length_a   1.000
_cell.length_b   1.000
_cell.length_c   1.000
_cell.angle_alpha   90.00
_cell.angle_beta   90.00
_cell.angle_gamma   90.00
#
_symmetry.space_group_name_H-M   'P 1'
#
loop_
_entity.id
_entity.type
_entity.pdbx_description
1 polymer ?
#
loop_
_entity_poly.entity_id
_entity_poly.type
_entity_poly.pdbx_seq_one_letter_code
_entity_poly.pdbx_strand_id
1 'polypeptide(L)'
;MENKEELTSSACWLSKCLFISKYILSYCFYIHIILIISIAIIQLRFSIVYQNHCTIDHRIILYLFIIGIIEIIYSLNGIFLVIFSLLYHKYRCFIPLLLICCVIHQILIIFLIVWFIVENSDLRVVCYYTNWSLYREAMPTLYPDHIDPLLCTHIHFAFADINPLTLAITPTEDHDIHWTDRLGMPLYLRMYGLKRRNPSLKIILSVGGWSARSKGFNAVLRSDNNRAKFINQTIAFLQEWQFDGLDLDWEFPGSRDRGASADSKIKFNILIHELRQTFEDDAIRINKTNRLLLTAAVAADPKKIEQGYIIEEFCNSLDYVSVMTYDYHGKWDSVTGINSPLYRSHTEVENHEEWKNTNSSIYYWINQGCAASKINLGLALYGRSFTLASTQNTSIGASIVDGGGEPGPYTKEEGILAYFEICQKLRAHNWTTEWDEGSQSQFAYSDTGQWVGYDSLRSATLKVIWSKTMGLGGAMLWTLDYDDYTGLFCNRGEFPFTRRVHETMFDSILTTSTISTTNQSHTTTTPIRTSNSSIYPKLNRTNKPNFVLVVAPSHRTKMVSDSRMVNHAGDHLKYKFFLLFFLSVFHFFK
;
A
#
# COMPACT_ATOMS: atom_id res chain seq x y z
N MET A 1 -70.75 -28.69 -30.70
CA MET A 1 -70.15 -27.58 -31.47
C MET A 1 -69.58 -26.47 -30.57
N GLU A 2 -69.54 -26.63 -29.24
CA GLU A 2 -68.96 -25.63 -28.32
C GLU A 2 -67.43 -25.72 -28.14
N ASN A 3 -66.78 -26.84 -28.49
CA ASN A 3 -65.31 -26.96 -28.38
C ASN A 3 -64.50 -26.40 -29.57
N LYS A 4 -65.14 -25.77 -30.57
CA LYS A 4 -64.42 -25.15 -31.71
C LYS A 4 -64.21 -23.65 -31.55
N GLU A 5 -65.01 -22.95 -30.74
CA GLU A 5 -64.86 -21.50 -30.52
C GLU A 5 -63.75 -21.17 -29.50
N GLU A 6 -63.51 -22.03 -28.50
CA GLU A 6 -62.43 -21.84 -27.52
C GLU A 6 -61.03 -21.99 -28.14
N LEU A 7 -60.85 -22.98 -29.04
CA LEU A 7 -59.56 -23.18 -29.74
C LEU A 7 -59.19 -22.01 -30.67
N THR A 8 -60.19 -21.34 -31.27
CA THR A 8 -59.96 -20.14 -32.09
C THR A 8 -59.57 -18.91 -31.27
N SER A 9 -60.02 -18.81 -30.01
CA SER A 9 -59.64 -17.74 -29.08
C SER A 9 -58.19 -17.88 -28.60
N SER A 10 -57.78 -19.09 -28.18
CA SER A 10 -56.42 -19.38 -27.73
C SER A 10 -55.37 -19.29 -28.84
N ALA A 11 -55.71 -19.70 -30.07
CA ALA A 11 -54.83 -19.56 -31.23
C ALA A 11 -54.66 -18.08 -31.66
N CYS A 12 -55.71 -17.27 -31.53
CA CYS A 12 -55.64 -15.81 -31.75
C CYS A 12 -54.76 -15.12 -30.70
N TRP A 13 -54.81 -15.59 -29.45
CA TRP A 13 -53.95 -15.10 -28.36
C TRP A 13 -52.48 -15.47 -28.58
N LEU A 14 -52.18 -16.73 -28.92
CA LEU A 14 -50.82 -17.18 -29.20
C LEU A 14 -50.23 -16.48 -30.43
N SER A 15 -51.03 -16.28 -31.49
CA SER A 15 -50.62 -15.55 -32.68
C SER A 15 -50.34 -14.07 -32.39
N LYS A 16 -51.12 -13.42 -31.52
CA LYS A 16 -50.87 -12.04 -31.09
C LYS A 16 -49.62 -11.95 -30.21
N CYS A 17 -49.41 -12.90 -29.30
CA CYS A 17 -48.20 -12.98 -28.49
C CYS A 17 -46.93 -13.23 -29.33
N LEU A 18 -46.99 -14.11 -30.33
CA LEU A 18 -45.88 -14.37 -31.26
C LEU A 18 -45.61 -13.17 -32.18
N PHE A 19 -46.64 -12.44 -32.59
CA PHE A 19 -46.50 -11.21 -33.34
C PHE A 19 -45.86 -10.10 -32.50
N ILE A 20 -46.29 -9.94 -31.24
CA ILE A 20 -45.70 -9.00 -30.27
C ILE A 20 -44.25 -9.40 -29.95
N SER A 21 -43.95 -10.68 -29.77
CA SER A 21 -42.59 -11.18 -29.55
C SER A 21 -41.68 -10.85 -30.74
N LYS A 22 -42.15 -11.02 -31.99
CA LYS A 22 -41.38 -10.63 -33.18
C LYS A 22 -41.12 -9.12 -33.24
N TYR A 23 -42.11 -8.29 -32.88
CA TYR A 23 -41.93 -6.84 -32.84
C TYR A 23 -40.97 -6.41 -31.72
N ILE A 24 -41.09 -6.99 -30.53
CA ILE A 24 -40.18 -6.74 -29.40
C ILE A 24 -38.76 -7.17 -29.75
N LEU A 25 -38.56 -8.37 -30.31
CA LEU A 25 -37.23 -8.83 -30.76
C LEU A 25 -36.65 -7.94 -31.86
N SER A 26 -37.46 -7.54 -32.84
CA SER A 26 -37.01 -6.62 -33.90
C SER A 26 -36.67 -5.22 -33.36
N TYR A 27 -37.36 -4.77 -32.31
CA TYR A 27 -37.09 -3.48 -31.65
C TYR A 27 -35.90 -3.54 -30.70
N CYS A 28 -35.73 -4.64 -29.95
CA CYS A 28 -34.53 -4.90 -29.16
C CYS A 28 -33.29 -4.98 -30.07
N PHE A 29 -33.43 -5.56 -31.26
CA PHE A 29 -32.39 -5.54 -32.29
C PHE A 29 -32.09 -4.12 -32.78
N TYR A 30 -33.11 -3.28 -32.96
CA TYR A 30 -32.94 -1.87 -33.35
C TYR A 30 -32.28 -1.02 -32.25
N ILE A 31 -32.67 -1.24 -30.98
CA ILE A 31 -32.02 -0.60 -29.81
C ILE A 31 -30.58 -1.07 -29.68
N HIS A 32 -30.29 -2.36 -29.89
CA HIS A 32 -28.92 -2.87 -29.91
C HIS A 32 -28.10 -2.23 -31.03
N ILE A 33 -28.66 -2.07 -32.24
CA ILE A 33 -27.99 -1.37 -33.33
C ILE A 33 -27.73 0.10 -32.98
N ILE A 34 -28.70 0.81 -32.41
CA ILE A 34 -28.50 2.20 -31.96
C ILE A 34 -27.43 2.27 -30.87
N LEU A 35 -27.44 1.36 -29.89
CA LEU A 35 -26.43 1.31 -28.83
C LEU A 35 -25.03 1.05 -29.40
N ILE A 36 -24.92 0.13 -30.35
CA ILE A 36 -23.65 -0.17 -31.05
C ILE A 36 -23.19 1.04 -31.87
N ILE A 37 -24.10 1.72 -32.57
CA ILE A 37 -23.78 2.95 -33.33
C ILE A 37 -23.38 4.08 -32.38
N SER A 38 -24.06 4.27 -31.25
CA SER A 38 -23.71 5.26 -30.23
C SER A 38 -22.35 4.97 -29.59
N ILE A 39 -22.06 3.71 -29.25
CA ILE A 39 -20.76 3.27 -28.76
C ILE A 39 -19.68 3.50 -29.83
N ALA A 40 -19.96 3.18 -31.09
CA ALA A 40 -19.04 3.40 -32.21
C ALA A 40 -18.79 4.90 -32.47
N ILE A 41 -19.82 5.75 -32.37
CA ILE A 41 -19.69 7.22 -32.48
C ILE A 41 -18.91 7.79 -31.29
N ILE A 42 -19.13 7.28 -30.08
CA ILE A 42 -18.35 7.65 -28.89
C ILE A 42 -16.90 7.24 -29.10
N GLN A 43 -16.62 6.01 -29.55
CA GLN A 43 -15.27 5.55 -29.87
C GLN A 43 -14.62 6.36 -31.00
N LEU A 44 -15.36 6.73 -32.06
CA LEU A 44 -14.85 7.58 -33.14
C LEU A 44 -14.53 8.99 -32.63
N ARG A 45 -15.40 9.58 -31.81
CA ARG A 45 -15.15 10.88 -31.17
C ARG A 45 -13.98 10.80 -30.18
N PHE A 46 -13.83 9.68 -29.47
CA PHE A 46 -12.69 9.39 -28.61
C PHE A 46 -11.38 9.36 -29.42
N SER A 47 -11.36 8.64 -30.55
CA SER A 47 -10.21 8.60 -31.47
C SER A 47 -9.89 9.97 -32.08
N ILE A 48 -10.88 10.77 -32.46
CA ILE A 48 -10.69 12.10 -33.05
C ILE A 48 -10.20 13.12 -32.02
N VAL A 49 -10.66 13.03 -30.76
CA VAL A 49 -10.20 13.90 -29.65
C VAL A 49 -8.78 13.51 -29.22
N TYR A 50 -8.48 12.21 -29.16
CA TYR A 50 -7.14 11.69 -28.81
C TYR A 50 -6.09 12.04 -29.87
N GLN A 51 -6.46 12.15 -31.15
CA GLN A 51 -5.52 12.53 -32.22
C GLN A 51 -5.26 14.04 -32.32
N ASN A 52 -6.10 14.92 -31.75
CA ASN A 52 -6.02 16.36 -32.01
C ASN A 52 -5.66 17.25 -30.81
N HIS A 53 -5.66 16.76 -29.56
CA HIS A 53 -5.26 17.57 -28.39
C HIS A 53 -4.54 16.76 -27.30
N CYS A 54 -3.28 17.08 -27.02
CA CYS A 54 -2.43 16.46 -25.98
C CYS A 54 -2.67 16.98 -24.53
N THR A 55 -3.74 17.73 -24.25
CA THR A 55 -3.93 18.40 -22.94
C THR A 55 -5.38 18.46 -22.51
N ILE A 56 -6.12 17.34 -22.59
CA ILE A 56 -7.46 17.26 -22.01
C ILE A 56 -7.36 16.50 -20.69
N ASP A 57 -7.58 17.23 -19.59
CA ASP A 57 -7.70 16.73 -18.23
C ASP A 57 -8.56 15.45 -18.19
N HIS A 58 -8.04 14.38 -17.59
CA HIS A 58 -8.78 13.12 -17.41
C HIS A 58 -10.13 13.31 -16.70
N ARG A 59 -10.28 14.39 -15.90
CA ARG A 59 -11.57 14.79 -15.33
C ARG A 59 -12.55 15.27 -16.38
N ILE A 60 -12.10 15.99 -17.42
CA ILE A 60 -12.96 16.39 -18.55
C ILE A 60 -13.37 15.16 -19.36
N ILE A 61 -12.46 14.19 -19.56
CA ILE A 61 -12.79 12.93 -20.23
C ILE A 61 -13.81 12.13 -19.41
N LEU A 62 -13.61 12.03 -18.09
CA LEU A 62 -14.56 11.40 -17.18
C LEU A 62 -15.89 12.15 -17.13
N TYR A 63 -15.87 13.50 -17.15
CA TYR A 63 -17.07 14.33 -17.22
C TYR A 63 -17.82 14.13 -18.52
N LEU A 64 -17.14 14.11 -19.67
CA LEU A 64 -17.75 13.87 -20.98
C LEU A 64 -18.29 12.44 -21.09
N PHE A 65 -17.61 11.46 -20.49
CA PHE A 65 -18.09 10.09 -20.39
C PHE A 65 -19.34 9.98 -19.50
N ILE A 66 -19.33 10.64 -18.34
CA ILE A 66 -20.49 10.71 -17.43
C ILE A 66 -21.65 11.45 -18.08
N ILE A 67 -21.40 12.58 -18.77
CA ILE A 67 -22.42 13.31 -19.54
C ILE A 67 -22.97 12.42 -20.65
N GLY A 68 -22.13 11.68 -21.37
CA GLY A 68 -22.56 10.72 -22.39
C GLY A 68 -23.44 9.60 -21.81
N ILE A 69 -23.08 9.06 -20.64
CA ILE A 69 -23.92 8.08 -19.94
C ILE A 69 -25.24 8.72 -19.49
N ILE A 70 -25.22 9.94 -18.95
CA ILE A 70 -26.41 10.68 -18.53
C ILE A 70 -27.33 10.95 -19.73
N GLU A 71 -26.81 11.37 -20.87
CA GLU A 71 -27.57 11.60 -22.11
C GLU A 71 -28.17 10.30 -22.65
N ILE A 72 -27.45 9.18 -22.59
CA ILE A 72 -27.97 7.86 -22.93
C ILE A 72 -29.10 7.47 -21.98
N ILE A 73 -28.94 7.67 -20.66
CA ILE A 73 -29.97 7.39 -19.67
C ILE A 73 -31.21 8.28 -19.89
N TYR A 74 -31.03 9.57 -20.16
CA TYR A 74 -32.13 10.49 -20.48
C TYR A 74 -32.85 10.10 -21.77
N SER A 75 -32.10 9.70 -22.80
CA SER A 75 -32.67 9.24 -24.08
C SER A 75 -33.46 7.94 -23.89
N LEU A 76 -32.92 6.98 -23.13
CA LEU A 76 -33.60 5.72 -22.78
C LEU A 76 -34.85 5.97 -21.92
N ASN A 77 -34.79 6.90 -20.96
CA ASN A 77 -35.95 7.31 -20.15
C ASN A 77 -37.01 8.05 -20.99
N GLY A 78 -36.60 8.89 -21.95
CA GLY A 78 -37.51 9.56 -22.87
C GLY A 78 -38.23 8.58 -23.80
N ILE A 79 -37.49 7.62 -24.37
CA ILE A 79 -38.05 6.53 -25.17
C ILE A 79 -38.99 5.67 -24.32
N PHE A 80 -38.62 5.40 -23.05
CA PHE A 80 -39.48 4.68 -22.11
C PHE A 80 -40.79 5.42 -21.82
N LEU A 81 -40.77 6.74 -21.62
CA LEU A 81 -41.98 7.54 -21.40
C LEU A 81 -42.91 7.56 -22.61
N VAL A 82 -42.35 7.59 -23.82
CA VAL A 82 -43.13 7.51 -25.08
C VAL A 82 -43.74 6.11 -25.25
N ILE A 83 -42.97 5.05 -24.98
CA ILE A 83 -43.47 3.67 -24.99
C ILE A 83 -44.54 3.47 -23.91
N PHE A 84 -44.33 4.03 -22.72
CA PHE A 84 -45.27 4.01 -21.61
C PHE A 84 -46.58 4.68 -22.03
N SER A 85 -46.55 5.89 -22.62
CA SER A 85 -47.78 6.59 -23.04
C SER A 85 -48.53 5.86 -24.16
N LEU A 86 -47.81 5.24 -25.11
CA LEU A 86 -48.39 4.49 -26.21
C LEU A 86 -48.99 3.14 -25.77
N LEU A 87 -48.45 2.52 -24.73
CA LEU A 87 -48.91 1.22 -24.21
C LEU A 87 -49.82 1.33 -22.98
N TYR A 88 -49.89 2.50 -22.33
CA TYR A 88 -50.63 2.76 -21.08
C TYR A 88 -52.10 2.39 -21.17
N HIS A 89 -52.75 2.75 -22.29
CA HIS A 89 -54.17 2.50 -22.50
C HIS A 89 -54.50 1.05 -22.89
N LYS A 90 -53.51 0.26 -23.34
CA LYS A 90 -53.75 -1.06 -23.95
C LYS A 90 -53.26 -2.24 -23.09
N TYR A 91 -52.30 -2.03 -22.19
CA TYR A 91 -51.63 -3.11 -21.45
C TYR A 91 -51.41 -2.80 -19.96
N ARG A 92 -52.46 -2.26 -19.31
CA ARG A 92 -52.47 -1.85 -17.89
C ARG A 92 -51.94 -2.93 -16.91
N CYS A 93 -52.09 -4.22 -17.26
CA CYS A 93 -51.64 -5.35 -16.45
C CYS A 93 -50.12 -5.59 -16.49
N PHE A 94 -49.38 -5.06 -17.48
CA PHE A 94 -47.93 -5.29 -17.64
C PHE A 94 -47.06 -4.15 -17.09
N ILE A 95 -47.67 -3.05 -16.65
CA ILE A 95 -46.99 -1.88 -16.05
C ILE A 95 -46.10 -2.27 -14.85
N PRO A 96 -46.54 -3.13 -13.90
CA PRO A 96 -45.70 -3.53 -12.77
C PRO A 96 -44.42 -4.26 -13.22
N LEU A 97 -44.53 -5.11 -14.26
CA LEU A 97 -43.41 -5.89 -14.79
C LEU A 97 -42.37 -4.99 -15.48
N LEU A 98 -42.83 -3.98 -16.22
CA LEU A 98 -41.97 -2.98 -16.88
C LEU A 98 -41.21 -2.11 -15.87
N LEU A 99 -41.87 -1.73 -14.77
CA LEU A 99 -41.23 -0.98 -13.68
C LEU A 99 -40.17 -1.83 -12.96
N ILE A 100 -40.46 -3.12 -12.70
CA ILE A 100 -39.50 -4.05 -12.11
C ILE A 100 -38.26 -4.22 -13.01
N CYS A 101 -38.45 -4.42 -14.33
CA CYS A 101 -37.33 -4.51 -15.28
C CYS A 101 -36.49 -3.23 -15.32
N CYS A 102 -37.12 -2.05 -15.22
CA CYS A 102 -36.42 -0.77 -15.20
C CYS A 102 -35.56 -0.62 -13.94
N VAL A 103 -36.11 -0.95 -12.76
CA VAL A 103 -35.38 -0.93 -11.50
C VAL A 103 -34.22 -1.93 -11.51
N ILE A 104 -34.42 -3.14 -12.02
CA ILE A 104 -33.35 -4.15 -12.17
C ILE A 104 -32.25 -3.64 -13.12
N HIS A 105 -32.61 -3.02 -14.25
CA HIS A 105 -31.64 -2.47 -15.20
C HIS A 105 -30.82 -1.32 -14.60
N GLN A 106 -31.47 -0.42 -13.85
CA GLN A 106 -30.78 0.67 -13.14
C GLN A 106 -29.85 0.13 -12.05
N ILE A 107 -30.28 -0.89 -11.29
CA ILE A 107 -29.43 -1.56 -10.30
C ILE A 107 -28.22 -2.23 -10.97
N LEU A 108 -28.41 -2.88 -12.12
CA LEU A 108 -27.31 -3.51 -12.86
C LEU A 108 -26.32 -2.49 -13.42
N ILE A 109 -26.78 -1.33 -13.91
CA ILE A 109 -25.90 -0.24 -14.35
C ILE A 109 -25.11 0.33 -13.17
N ILE A 110 -25.77 0.59 -12.04
CA ILE A 110 -25.10 1.07 -10.82
C ILE A 110 -24.08 0.01 -10.35
N PHE A 111 -24.44 -1.27 -10.38
CA PHE A 111 -23.54 -2.35 -10.01
C PHE A 111 -22.34 -2.45 -10.97
N LEU A 112 -22.53 -2.27 -12.28
CA LEU A 112 -21.44 -2.23 -13.27
C LEU A 112 -20.54 -1.00 -13.10
N ILE A 113 -21.11 0.17 -12.78
CA ILE A 113 -20.35 1.39 -12.50
C ILE A 113 -19.55 1.22 -11.20
N VAL A 114 -20.18 0.71 -10.14
CA VAL A 114 -19.51 0.41 -8.87
C VAL A 114 -18.45 -0.67 -9.06
N TRP A 115 -18.73 -1.73 -9.83
CA TRP A 115 -17.77 -2.79 -10.17
C TRP A 115 -16.58 -2.24 -10.96
N PHE A 116 -16.82 -1.35 -11.93
CA PHE A 116 -15.75 -0.68 -12.69
C PHE A 116 -14.94 0.32 -11.86
N ILE A 117 -15.55 0.93 -10.84
CA ILE A 117 -14.85 1.80 -9.87
C ILE A 117 -14.07 0.96 -8.84
N VAL A 118 -14.57 -0.22 -8.47
CA VAL A 118 -13.97 -1.11 -7.46
C VAL A 118 -12.89 -2.02 -8.05
N GLU A 119 -12.97 -2.40 -9.32
CA GLU A 119 -11.89 -3.05 -10.07
C GLU A 119 -10.99 -1.98 -10.70
N ASN A 120 -9.93 -1.57 -9.98
CA ASN A 120 -8.58 -1.25 -10.52
C ASN A 120 -7.74 -0.38 -9.55
N SER A 121 -7.57 -0.82 -8.31
CA SER A 121 -6.32 -0.51 -7.61
C SER A 121 -5.81 -1.76 -6.91
N ASP A 122 -4.77 -2.37 -7.49
CA ASP A 122 -3.98 -3.36 -6.76
C ASP A 122 -3.23 -2.62 -5.65
N LEU A 123 -3.86 -2.58 -4.47
CA LEU A 123 -3.29 -1.98 -3.27
C LEU A 123 -1.96 -2.66 -2.93
N ARG A 124 -1.01 -1.86 -2.44
CA ARG A 124 0.35 -2.34 -2.15
C ARG A 124 0.72 -2.15 -0.69
N VAL A 125 1.48 -3.12 -0.19
CA VAL A 125 2.26 -3.02 1.05
C VAL A 125 3.70 -3.20 0.64
N VAL A 126 4.42 -2.08 0.58
CA VAL A 126 5.83 -1.99 0.17
C VAL A 126 6.68 -1.99 1.44
N CYS A 127 7.58 -2.94 1.57
CA CYS A 127 8.38 -3.11 2.77
C CYS A 127 9.86 -2.95 2.46
N TYR A 128 10.54 -2.00 3.10
CA TYR A 128 11.99 -1.88 2.98
C TYR A 128 12.70 -2.88 3.90
N TYR A 129 13.69 -3.57 3.36
CA TYR A 129 14.63 -4.44 4.06
C TYR A 129 16.01 -3.82 3.98
N THR A 130 16.69 -3.66 5.11
CA THR A 130 18.03 -3.06 5.16
C THR A 130 19.12 -4.11 5.33
N ASN A 131 20.12 -4.06 4.47
CA ASN A 131 21.23 -5.03 4.47
C ASN A 131 22.17 -4.85 5.66
N TRP A 132 22.29 -3.63 6.22
CA TRP A 132 23.09 -3.35 7.43
C TRP A 132 22.44 -3.82 8.74
N SER A 133 21.17 -4.25 8.74
CA SER A 133 20.51 -4.77 9.95
C SER A 133 21.22 -6.00 10.52
N LEU A 134 22.03 -6.69 9.72
CA LEU A 134 22.86 -7.82 10.12
C LEU A 134 24.04 -7.46 11.03
N TYR A 135 24.46 -6.19 11.04
CA TYR A 135 25.59 -5.73 11.85
C TYR A 135 25.21 -5.34 13.28
N ARG A 136 23.94 -5.50 13.68
CA ARG A 136 23.54 -5.30 15.08
C ARG A 136 24.21 -6.33 15.97
N GLU A 137 24.94 -5.85 16.97
CA GLU A 137 25.73 -6.70 17.88
C GLU A 137 24.90 -7.72 18.67
N ALA A 138 23.59 -7.48 18.82
CA ALA A 138 22.65 -8.38 19.48
C ALA A 138 21.36 -8.52 18.67
N MET A 139 20.63 -9.62 18.90
CA MET A 139 19.27 -9.79 18.39
C MET A 139 18.43 -8.54 18.69
N PRO A 140 17.66 -8.01 17.73
CA PRO A 140 17.20 -8.72 16.53
C PRO A 140 17.95 -8.32 15.23
N THR A 141 18.74 -9.23 14.65
CA THR A 141 19.30 -9.12 13.28
C THR A 141 18.34 -9.77 12.28
N LEU A 142 17.90 -9.06 11.25
CA LEU A 142 16.89 -9.58 10.33
C LEU A 142 17.54 -10.21 9.08
N TYR A 143 17.51 -11.52 8.96
CA TYR A 143 17.83 -12.21 7.71
C TYR A 143 16.59 -12.34 6.82
N PRO A 144 16.73 -12.42 5.48
CA PRO A 144 15.60 -12.61 4.59
C PRO A 144 14.74 -13.83 4.93
N ASP A 145 15.34 -14.93 5.40
CA ASP A 145 14.65 -16.18 5.75
C ASP A 145 13.68 -16.05 6.94
N HIS A 146 13.85 -15.03 7.79
CA HIS A 146 12.92 -14.75 8.88
C HIS A 146 11.66 -14.02 8.39
N ILE A 147 11.64 -13.51 7.16
CA ILE A 147 10.51 -12.78 6.61
C ILE A 147 9.43 -13.78 6.19
N ASP A 148 8.21 -13.59 6.68
CA ASP A 148 7.02 -14.20 6.11
C ASP A 148 6.67 -13.47 4.80
N PRO A 149 6.78 -14.14 3.63
CA PRO A 149 6.64 -13.50 2.33
C PRO A 149 5.20 -13.14 2.00
N LEU A 150 4.24 -13.46 2.86
CA LEU A 150 2.85 -13.00 2.75
C LEU A 150 2.62 -11.63 3.41
N LEU A 151 3.55 -11.11 4.21
CA LEU A 151 3.40 -9.83 4.91
C LEU A 151 3.37 -8.62 3.96
N CYS A 152 4.09 -8.72 2.84
CA CYS A 152 4.30 -7.59 1.91
C CYS A 152 3.94 -8.03 0.49
N THR A 153 3.45 -7.09 -0.32
CA THR A 153 3.29 -7.33 -1.76
C THR A 153 4.58 -7.04 -2.52
N HIS A 154 5.38 -6.10 -2.00
CA HIS A 154 6.69 -5.73 -2.54
C HIS A 154 7.70 -5.64 -1.38
N ILE A 155 8.89 -6.20 -1.58
CA ILE A 155 10.04 -5.96 -0.70
C ILE A 155 11.08 -5.18 -1.49
N HIS A 156 11.51 -4.05 -0.92
CA HIS A 156 12.56 -3.18 -1.44
C HIS A 156 13.85 -3.48 -0.69
N PHE A 157 14.85 -3.98 -1.40
CA PHE A 157 16.16 -4.28 -0.82
C PHE A 157 17.00 -3.00 -0.80
N ALA A 158 17.24 -2.47 0.40
CA ALA A 158 18.04 -1.30 0.68
C ALA A 158 19.44 -1.71 1.20
N PHE A 159 20.54 -1.28 0.60
CA PHE A 159 20.65 -0.52 -0.66
C PHE A 159 21.77 -1.08 -1.53
N ALA A 160 21.71 -0.74 -2.81
CA ALA A 160 22.90 -0.62 -3.66
C ALA A 160 23.22 0.87 -3.90
N ASP A 161 24.41 1.16 -4.41
CA ASP A 161 24.83 2.51 -4.82
C ASP A 161 25.22 2.53 -6.31
N ILE A 162 25.58 3.70 -6.84
CA ILE A 162 26.05 3.90 -8.20
C ILE A 162 27.52 4.30 -8.17
N ASN A 163 28.38 3.48 -8.77
CA ASN A 163 29.78 3.85 -8.91
C ASN A 163 29.94 4.98 -9.95
N PRO A 164 30.45 6.16 -9.58
CA PRO A 164 30.49 7.33 -10.45
C PRO A 164 31.50 7.23 -11.60
N LEU A 165 32.40 6.25 -11.58
CA LEU A 165 33.39 6.02 -12.64
C LEU A 165 32.88 4.99 -13.65
N THR A 166 32.34 3.88 -13.16
CA THR A 166 31.87 2.79 -14.04
C THR A 166 30.47 3.05 -14.57
N LEU A 167 29.66 3.82 -13.82
CA LEU A 167 28.22 4.05 -14.03
C LEU A 167 27.38 2.78 -13.87
N ALA A 168 27.85 1.84 -13.06
CA ALA A 168 27.14 0.61 -12.74
C ALA A 168 26.59 0.67 -11.31
N ILE A 169 25.49 -0.05 -11.09
CA ILE A 169 25.03 -0.39 -9.74
C ILE A 169 26.12 -1.20 -9.04
N THR A 170 26.40 -0.86 -7.79
CA THR A 170 27.36 -1.53 -6.93
C THR A 170 26.70 -1.91 -5.61
N PRO A 171 26.79 -3.18 -5.17
CA PRO A 171 26.38 -3.57 -3.83
C PRO A 171 27.11 -2.75 -2.77
N THR A 172 26.44 -2.40 -1.68
CA THR A 172 27.09 -1.65 -0.59
C THR A 172 27.79 -2.58 0.39
N GLU A 173 27.37 -3.84 0.46
CA GLU A 173 27.88 -4.82 1.40
C GLU A 173 28.39 -6.08 0.70
N ASP A 174 29.47 -6.68 1.22
CA ASP A 174 30.09 -7.89 0.65
C ASP A 174 29.10 -9.08 0.62
N HIS A 175 28.32 -9.24 1.70
CA HIS A 175 27.33 -10.30 1.84
C HIS A 175 26.13 -10.19 0.89
N ASP A 176 25.95 -9.05 0.22
CA ASP A 176 24.87 -8.89 -0.76
C ASP A 176 25.08 -9.82 -1.96
N ILE A 177 26.34 -9.99 -2.37
CA ILE A 177 26.76 -10.75 -3.55
C ILE A 177 27.68 -11.96 -3.24
N HIS A 178 28.24 -12.04 -2.04
CA HIS A 178 29.13 -13.13 -1.62
C HIS A 178 28.49 -14.09 -0.59
N TRP A 179 29.10 -15.27 -0.47
CA TRP A 179 28.63 -16.41 0.29
C TRP A 179 29.23 -16.37 1.70
N THR A 180 28.76 -15.47 2.55
CA THR A 180 29.47 -15.08 3.78
C THR A 180 28.98 -15.76 5.06
N ASP A 181 27.84 -16.47 5.04
CA ASP A 181 27.26 -17.11 6.21
C ASP A 181 27.11 -18.64 6.10
N ARG A 182 26.57 -19.28 7.15
CA ARG A 182 26.42 -20.74 7.22
C ARG A 182 25.57 -21.35 6.12
N LEU A 183 24.63 -20.59 5.55
CA LEU A 183 23.80 -21.08 4.45
C LEU A 183 24.59 -21.09 3.15
N GLY A 184 25.68 -20.31 3.09
CA GLY A 184 26.45 -20.06 1.89
C GLY A 184 25.46 -19.60 0.82
N MET A 185 24.92 -18.39 0.92
CA MET A 185 24.13 -17.79 -0.16
C MET A 185 24.11 -16.27 -0.01
N PRO A 186 24.33 -15.50 -1.09
CA PRO A 186 24.25 -14.04 -1.07
C PRO A 186 22.85 -13.56 -0.66
N LEU A 187 22.76 -12.40 0.01
CA LEU A 187 21.48 -11.87 0.47
C LEU A 187 20.49 -11.61 -0.67
N TYR A 188 20.96 -11.14 -1.83
CA TYR A 188 20.08 -10.92 -2.99
C TYR A 188 19.35 -12.21 -3.41
N LEU A 189 20.06 -13.34 -3.48
CA LEU A 189 19.47 -14.63 -3.85
C LEU A 189 18.58 -15.22 -2.75
N ARG A 190 18.90 -14.96 -1.47
CA ARG A 190 18.02 -15.33 -0.35
C ARG A 190 16.71 -14.55 -0.39
N MET A 191 16.78 -13.25 -0.72
CA MET A 191 15.59 -12.42 -0.89
C MET A 191 14.72 -12.94 -2.05
N TYR A 192 15.32 -13.26 -3.20
CA TYR A 192 14.61 -13.94 -4.29
C TYR A 192 14.00 -15.28 -3.86
N GLY A 193 14.69 -16.02 -2.98
CA GLY A 193 14.22 -17.30 -2.43
C GLY A 193 12.86 -17.24 -1.73
N LEU A 194 12.46 -16.07 -1.21
CA LEU A 194 11.13 -15.85 -0.61
C LEU A 194 9.99 -16.15 -1.60
N LYS A 195 10.22 -15.93 -2.90
CA LYS A 195 9.22 -16.17 -3.95
C LYS A 195 8.86 -17.64 -4.14
N ARG A 196 9.63 -18.58 -3.57
CA ARG A 196 9.26 -20.01 -3.53
C ARG A 196 7.99 -20.25 -2.71
N ARG A 197 7.80 -19.46 -1.65
CA ARG A 197 6.62 -19.52 -0.77
C ARG A 197 5.52 -18.55 -1.20
N ASN A 198 5.88 -17.42 -1.85
CA ASN A 198 4.92 -16.49 -2.44
C ASN A 198 5.37 -16.03 -3.84
N PRO A 199 4.94 -16.74 -4.92
CA PRO A 199 5.37 -16.39 -6.29
C PRO A 199 4.91 -15.01 -6.79
N SER A 200 3.88 -14.40 -6.19
CA SER A 200 3.40 -13.06 -6.58
C SER A 200 4.19 -11.91 -5.95
N LEU A 201 4.99 -12.19 -4.90
CA LEU A 201 5.85 -11.22 -4.24
C LEU A 201 6.82 -10.57 -5.24
N LYS A 202 6.95 -9.25 -5.17
CA LYS A 202 7.94 -8.49 -5.95
C LYS A 202 9.15 -8.16 -5.11
N ILE A 203 10.34 -8.47 -5.60
CA ILE A 203 11.61 -8.10 -4.97
C ILE A 203 12.25 -7.00 -5.83
N ILE A 204 12.40 -5.80 -5.29
CA ILE A 204 12.89 -4.62 -6.00
C ILE A 204 14.21 -4.18 -5.36
N LEU A 205 15.18 -3.78 -6.17
CA LEU A 205 16.44 -3.23 -5.66
C LEU A 205 16.32 -1.72 -5.51
N SER A 206 16.56 -1.20 -4.30
CA SER A 206 16.64 0.25 -4.06
C SER A 206 18.09 0.73 -4.21
N VAL A 207 18.27 1.79 -5.00
CA VAL A 207 19.58 2.41 -5.25
C VAL A 207 19.59 3.83 -4.71
N GLY A 208 20.54 4.12 -3.80
CA GLY A 208 20.72 5.44 -3.20
C GLY A 208 20.63 5.43 -1.67
N GLY A 209 19.65 6.15 -1.14
CA GLY A 209 19.47 6.40 0.29
C GLY A 209 20.34 7.53 0.83
N TRP A 210 20.10 7.89 2.10
CA TRP A 210 20.73 9.03 2.77
C TRP A 210 22.27 9.04 2.72
N SER A 211 22.92 7.87 2.77
CA SER A 211 24.40 7.79 2.77
C SER A 211 25.03 7.96 1.39
N ALA A 212 24.33 7.60 0.30
CA ALA A 212 24.85 7.67 -1.08
C ALA A 212 25.03 9.12 -1.60
N ARG A 213 24.24 10.06 -1.06
CA ARG A 213 24.21 11.47 -1.50
C ARG A 213 23.94 11.56 -3.01
N SER A 214 24.66 12.43 -3.73
CA SER A 214 24.38 12.74 -5.14
C SER A 214 25.51 12.39 -6.11
N LYS A 215 26.63 11.80 -5.66
CA LYS A 215 27.82 11.61 -6.53
C LYS A 215 27.53 10.66 -7.70
N GLY A 216 26.95 9.50 -7.40
CA GLY A 216 26.59 8.51 -8.40
C GLY A 216 25.55 9.03 -9.39
N PHE A 217 24.44 9.56 -8.87
CA PHE A 217 23.39 10.20 -9.68
C PHE A 217 23.94 11.31 -10.58
N ASN A 218 24.72 12.25 -10.04
CA ASN A 218 25.33 13.31 -10.85
C ASN A 218 26.19 12.75 -11.99
N ALA A 219 26.94 11.67 -11.76
CA ALA A 219 27.78 11.06 -12.78
C ALA A 219 26.96 10.45 -13.93
N VAL A 220 25.84 9.79 -13.61
CA VAL A 220 24.87 9.27 -14.58
C VAL A 220 24.27 10.40 -15.42
N LEU A 221 23.93 11.52 -14.78
CA LEU A 221 23.28 12.66 -15.45
C LEU A 221 24.23 13.57 -16.27
N ARG A 222 25.54 13.28 -16.32
CA ARG A 222 26.50 14.14 -17.06
C ARG A 222 26.25 14.19 -18.56
N SER A 223 25.79 13.11 -19.17
CA SER A 223 25.56 13.02 -20.61
C SER A 223 24.52 11.94 -20.94
N ASP A 224 23.96 11.99 -22.14
CA ASP A 224 23.00 11.00 -22.63
C ASP A 224 23.65 9.61 -22.73
N ASN A 225 24.92 9.56 -23.15
CA ASN A 225 25.70 8.32 -23.19
C ASN A 225 25.88 7.71 -21.79
N ASN A 226 26.06 8.54 -20.76
CA ASN A 226 26.18 8.05 -19.38
C ASN A 226 24.87 7.45 -18.88
N ARG A 227 23.72 8.10 -19.16
CA ARG A 227 22.40 7.55 -18.83
C ARG A 227 22.15 6.23 -19.55
N ALA A 228 22.35 6.18 -20.87
CA ALA A 228 22.18 4.96 -21.65
C ALA A 228 23.07 3.81 -21.15
N LYS A 229 24.33 4.11 -20.79
CA LYS A 229 25.24 3.11 -20.22
C LYS A 229 24.73 2.59 -18.87
N PHE A 230 24.35 3.50 -17.96
CA PHE A 230 23.79 3.14 -16.66
C PHE A 230 22.53 2.28 -16.78
N ILE A 231 21.60 2.66 -17.66
CA ILE A 231 20.34 1.92 -17.89
C ILE A 231 20.63 0.49 -18.36
N ASN A 232 21.49 0.32 -19.36
CA ASN A 232 21.84 -1.00 -19.88
C ASN A 232 22.53 -1.88 -18.82
N GLN A 233 23.44 -1.31 -18.03
CA GLN A 233 24.09 -2.02 -16.93
C GLN A 233 23.11 -2.37 -15.81
N THR A 234 22.13 -1.51 -15.54
CA THR A 234 21.08 -1.75 -14.56
C THR A 234 20.21 -2.94 -14.96
N ILE A 235 19.77 -3.03 -16.22
CA ILE A 235 18.99 -4.17 -16.71
C ILE A 235 19.76 -5.48 -16.52
N ALA A 236 21.04 -5.50 -16.92
CA ALA A 236 21.89 -6.67 -16.76
C ALA A 236 22.03 -7.09 -15.28
N PHE A 237 22.27 -6.13 -14.38
CA PHE A 237 22.39 -6.37 -12.95
C PHE A 237 21.10 -6.94 -12.34
N LEU A 238 19.95 -6.34 -12.65
CA LEU A 238 18.66 -6.79 -12.11
C LEU A 238 18.31 -8.20 -12.59
N GLN A 239 18.62 -8.53 -13.85
CA GLN A 239 18.41 -9.86 -14.41
C GLN A 239 19.36 -10.90 -13.79
N GLU A 240 20.63 -10.56 -13.60
CA GLU A 240 21.62 -11.43 -12.95
C GLU A 240 21.17 -11.83 -11.54
N TRP A 241 20.70 -10.86 -10.75
CA TRP A 241 20.31 -11.07 -9.35
C TRP A 241 18.82 -11.34 -9.13
N GLN A 242 18.06 -11.55 -10.20
CA GLN A 242 16.63 -11.94 -10.17
C GLN A 242 15.70 -10.92 -9.49
N PHE A 243 16.02 -9.63 -9.61
CA PHE A 243 15.12 -8.55 -9.16
C PHE A 243 13.97 -8.34 -10.16
N ASP A 244 12.79 -7.99 -9.63
CA ASP A 244 11.59 -7.66 -10.38
C ASP A 244 11.54 -6.18 -10.82
N GLY A 245 12.46 -5.35 -10.34
CA GLY A 245 12.50 -3.93 -10.68
C GLY A 245 13.58 -3.13 -9.96
N LEU A 246 13.57 -1.83 -10.23
CA LEU A 246 14.46 -0.82 -9.69
C LEU A 246 13.65 0.23 -8.91
N ASP A 247 14.14 0.58 -7.74
CA ASP A 247 13.68 1.71 -6.96
C ASP A 247 14.82 2.75 -6.84
N LEU A 248 14.52 4.02 -7.13
CA LEU A 248 15.49 5.11 -7.06
C LEU A 248 15.21 5.97 -5.84
N ASP A 249 16.11 5.90 -4.86
CA ASP A 249 16.04 6.67 -3.62
C ASP A 249 17.12 7.75 -3.60
N TRP A 250 16.97 8.76 -4.47
CA TRP A 250 17.90 9.88 -4.50
C TRP A 250 17.47 10.94 -3.50
N GLU A 251 18.28 11.13 -2.45
CA GLU A 251 18.06 12.14 -1.41
C GLU A 251 19.06 13.32 -1.48
N PHE A 252 18.78 14.43 -2.16
CA PHE A 252 17.62 14.68 -3.03
C PHE A 252 18.06 15.33 -4.35
N PRO A 253 17.37 15.08 -5.48
CA PRO A 253 17.53 15.90 -6.67
C PRO A 253 17.25 17.37 -6.32
N GLY A 254 18.01 18.29 -6.92
CA GLY A 254 17.93 19.73 -6.67
C GLY A 254 18.62 20.22 -5.39
N SER A 255 18.79 19.36 -4.38
CA SER A 255 19.36 19.74 -3.07
C SER A 255 20.89 19.93 -3.13
N ARG A 256 21.31 21.20 -3.05
CA ARG A 256 22.72 21.61 -3.20
C ARG A 256 23.58 21.23 -2.00
N ASP A 257 23.02 21.30 -0.80
CA ASP A 257 23.62 20.82 0.44
C ASP A 257 23.93 19.32 0.41
N ARG A 258 23.19 18.56 -0.40
CA ARG A 258 23.40 17.13 -0.68
C ARG A 258 24.27 16.87 -1.92
N GLY A 259 24.75 17.93 -2.56
CA GLY A 259 25.67 17.89 -3.70
C GLY A 259 25.01 17.67 -5.06
N ALA A 260 23.70 17.83 -5.19
CA ALA A 260 23.02 17.69 -6.47
C ALA A 260 23.40 18.81 -7.47
N SER A 261 23.46 18.48 -8.76
CA SER A 261 23.71 19.44 -9.83
C SER A 261 22.51 20.39 -10.05
N ALA A 262 22.72 21.53 -10.73
CA ALA A 262 21.70 22.58 -10.89
C ALA A 262 20.50 22.13 -11.72
N ASP A 263 20.84 21.33 -12.72
CA ASP A 263 20.00 20.77 -13.74
C ASP A 263 19.45 19.38 -13.34
N SER A 264 19.72 18.92 -12.12
CA SER A 264 19.33 17.60 -11.63
C SER A 264 17.82 17.37 -11.74
N LYS A 265 16.98 18.37 -11.45
CA LYS A 265 15.52 18.29 -11.62
C LYS A 265 15.11 17.81 -13.01
N ILE A 266 15.63 18.48 -14.04
CA ILE A 266 15.28 18.20 -15.44
C ILE A 266 15.92 16.88 -15.87
N LYS A 267 17.20 16.69 -15.57
CA LYS A 267 17.95 15.51 -16.02
C LYS A 267 17.52 14.22 -15.33
N PHE A 268 17.06 14.30 -14.08
CA PHE A 268 16.50 13.15 -13.38
C PHE A 268 15.19 12.72 -14.05
N ASN A 269 14.31 13.66 -14.38
CA ASN A 269 13.08 13.35 -15.12
C ASN A 269 13.38 12.65 -16.46
N ILE A 270 14.39 13.13 -17.20
CA ILE A 270 14.85 12.48 -18.44
C ILE A 270 15.34 11.05 -18.17
N LEU A 271 16.15 10.84 -17.12
CA LEU A 271 16.62 9.50 -16.74
C LEU A 271 15.45 8.55 -16.43
N ILE A 272 14.43 9.00 -15.69
CA ILE A 272 13.26 8.17 -15.36
C ILE A 272 12.49 7.78 -16.64
N HIS A 273 12.28 8.74 -17.55
CA HIS A 273 11.62 8.47 -18.81
C HIS A 273 12.40 7.45 -19.66
N GLU A 274 13.72 7.62 -19.78
CA GLU A 274 14.59 6.70 -20.52
C GLU A 274 14.64 5.30 -19.89
N LEU A 275 14.69 5.20 -18.55
CA LEU A 275 14.60 3.92 -17.82
C LEU A 275 13.29 3.22 -18.14
N ARG A 276 12.17 3.93 -18.04
CA ARG A 276 10.83 3.38 -18.30
C ARG A 276 10.72 2.82 -19.70
N GLN A 277 11.10 3.62 -20.70
CA GLN A 277 11.06 3.22 -22.11
C GLN A 277 11.95 1.99 -22.35
N THR A 278 13.18 2.00 -21.82
CA THR A 278 14.11 0.88 -22.05
C THR A 278 13.65 -0.41 -21.35
N PHE A 279 12.98 -0.31 -20.19
CA PHE A 279 12.39 -1.48 -19.51
C PHE A 279 11.22 -2.07 -20.30
N GLU A 280 10.42 -1.24 -20.98
CA GLU A 280 9.36 -1.71 -21.89
C GLU A 280 9.95 -2.39 -23.12
N ASP A 281 10.94 -1.76 -23.77
CA ASP A 281 11.62 -2.30 -24.94
C ASP A 281 12.32 -3.63 -24.65
N ASP A 282 13.00 -3.74 -23.49
CA ASP A 282 13.65 -4.99 -23.08
C ASP A 282 12.65 -6.13 -22.89
N ALA A 283 11.50 -5.86 -22.25
CA ALA A 283 10.46 -6.86 -22.03
C ALA A 283 9.90 -7.41 -23.35
N ILE A 284 9.68 -6.53 -24.33
CA ILE A 284 9.27 -6.91 -25.70
C ILE A 284 10.36 -7.77 -26.35
N ARG A 285 11.62 -7.33 -26.28
CA ARG A 285 12.77 -7.99 -26.89
C ARG A 285 12.97 -9.42 -26.38
N ILE A 286 12.79 -9.65 -25.08
CA ILE A 286 12.96 -10.99 -24.47
C ILE A 286 11.65 -11.79 -24.39
N ASN A 287 10.57 -11.30 -25.00
CA ASN A 287 9.23 -11.91 -25.01
C ASN A 287 8.71 -12.23 -23.59
N LYS A 288 8.90 -11.31 -22.65
CA LYS A 288 8.41 -11.42 -21.27
C LYS A 288 7.14 -10.58 -21.11
N THR A 289 6.10 -11.17 -20.53
CA THR A 289 4.80 -10.50 -20.36
C THR A 289 4.85 -9.33 -19.38
N ASN A 290 5.77 -9.35 -18.42
CA ASN A 290 5.94 -8.32 -17.41
C ASN A 290 7.32 -7.68 -17.55
N ARG A 291 7.35 -6.37 -17.76
CA ARG A 291 8.58 -5.56 -17.68
C ARG A 291 9.11 -5.47 -16.25
N LEU A 292 10.36 -5.02 -16.11
CA LEU A 292 10.89 -4.58 -14.83
C LEU A 292 10.07 -3.40 -14.29
N LEU A 293 9.81 -3.41 -12.98
CA LEU A 293 9.16 -2.30 -12.29
C LEU A 293 10.15 -1.14 -12.11
N LEU A 294 9.64 0.09 -12.16
CA LEU A 294 10.42 1.30 -11.91
C LEU A 294 9.69 2.19 -10.90
N THR A 295 10.32 2.43 -9.76
CA THR A 295 9.74 3.14 -8.63
C THR A 295 10.72 4.16 -8.05
N ALA A 296 10.24 5.02 -7.17
CA ALA A 296 11.11 5.94 -6.44
C ALA A 296 10.59 6.20 -5.02
N ALA A 297 11.49 6.29 -4.05
CA ALA A 297 11.25 6.98 -2.79
C ALA A 297 11.41 8.49 -3.01
N VAL A 298 10.48 9.30 -2.50
CA VAL A 298 10.42 10.73 -2.80
C VAL A 298 10.18 11.57 -1.55
N ALA A 299 10.61 12.84 -1.62
CA ALA A 299 10.54 13.79 -0.52
C ALA A 299 9.10 14.12 -0.08
N ALA A 300 8.92 14.39 1.20
CA ALA A 300 7.69 14.96 1.77
C ALA A 300 7.74 16.49 1.93
N ASP A 301 8.94 17.09 1.95
CA ASP A 301 9.15 18.54 2.08
C ASP A 301 8.86 19.27 0.76
N PRO A 302 7.86 20.19 0.72
CA PRO A 302 7.53 20.97 -0.48
C PRO A 302 8.74 21.66 -1.13
N LYS A 303 9.69 22.19 -0.35
CA LYS A 303 10.88 22.85 -0.89
C LYS A 303 11.76 21.86 -1.65
N LYS A 304 11.97 20.66 -1.11
CA LYS A 304 12.70 19.57 -1.79
C LYS A 304 11.94 19.06 -3.00
N ILE A 305 10.61 18.97 -2.89
CA ILE A 305 9.74 18.54 -3.98
C ILE A 305 9.88 19.50 -5.17
N GLU A 306 9.74 20.81 -4.93
CA GLU A 306 9.84 21.86 -5.95
C GLU A 306 11.21 21.89 -6.63
N GLN A 307 12.27 21.67 -5.86
CA GLN A 307 13.63 21.65 -6.37
C GLN A 307 13.96 20.37 -7.16
N GLY A 308 13.29 19.26 -6.86
CA GLY A 308 13.72 17.93 -7.31
C GLY A 308 12.92 17.33 -8.46
N TYR A 309 11.63 17.61 -8.60
CA TYR A 309 10.73 16.78 -9.42
C TYR A 309 9.85 17.58 -10.38
N ILE A 310 9.69 17.07 -11.60
CA ILE A 310 8.64 17.48 -12.54
C ILE A 310 7.50 16.48 -12.36
N ILE A 311 6.64 16.73 -11.36
CA ILE A 311 5.83 15.71 -10.68
C ILE A 311 4.95 14.90 -11.62
N GLU A 312 4.20 15.54 -12.52
CA GLU A 312 3.28 14.85 -13.44
C GLU A 312 4.04 13.87 -14.36
N GLU A 313 5.07 14.34 -15.08
CA GLU A 313 5.88 13.52 -15.98
C GLU A 313 6.65 12.42 -15.23
N PHE A 314 7.17 12.76 -14.05
CA PHE A 314 7.90 11.86 -13.18
C PHE A 314 7.01 10.70 -12.71
N CYS A 315 5.84 11.02 -12.14
CA CYS A 315 4.88 10.01 -11.70
C CYS A 315 4.29 9.21 -12.86
N ASN A 316 4.12 9.80 -14.04
CA ASN A 316 3.61 9.08 -15.22
C ASN A 316 4.58 7.98 -15.69
N SER A 317 5.89 8.24 -15.60
CA SER A 317 6.93 7.29 -15.99
C SER A 317 7.14 6.15 -14.98
N LEU A 318 6.83 6.37 -13.70
CA LEU A 318 6.96 5.37 -12.63
C LEU A 318 5.73 4.47 -12.50
N ASP A 319 5.92 3.26 -11.98
CA ASP A 319 4.84 2.38 -11.55
C ASP A 319 4.13 2.94 -10.31
N TYR A 320 4.92 3.39 -9.34
CA TYR A 320 4.46 4.12 -8.17
C TYR A 320 5.62 4.90 -7.52
N VAL A 321 5.27 5.86 -6.68
CA VAL A 321 6.18 6.58 -5.78
C VAL A 321 5.85 6.24 -4.33
N SER A 322 6.87 6.20 -3.48
CA SER A 322 6.69 6.08 -2.03
C SER A 322 7.11 7.37 -1.37
N VAL A 323 6.14 8.14 -0.86
CA VAL A 323 6.42 9.44 -0.25
C VAL A 323 6.89 9.20 1.18
N MET A 324 8.08 9.69 1.52
CA MET A 324 8.70 9.53 2.84
C MET A 324 8.06 10.47 3.87
N THR A 325 6.80 10.19 4.23
CA THR A 325 5.97 10.98 5.18
C THR A 325 6.35 10.72 6.64
N TYR A 326 7.65 10.86 6.92
CA TYR A 326 8.30 10.75 8.22
C TYR A 326 9.51 11.70 8.22
N ASP A 327 10.21 11.80 9.35
CA ASP A 327 11.28 12.79 9.56
C ASP A 327 10.83 14.25 9.41
N TYR A 328 9.57 14.54 9.79
CA TYR A 328 9.09 15.92 9.86
C TYR A 328 9.75 16.70 11.00
N HIS A 329 10.00 16.00 12.11
CA HIS A 329 10.68 16.50 13.30
C HIS A 329 11.77 15.54 13.74
N GLY A 330 12.83 16.09 14.32
CA GLY A 330 13.97 15.30 14.80
C GLY A 330 14.99 16.17 15.53
N LYS A 331 16.15 15.60 15.86
CA LYS A 331 17.19 16.28 16.66
C LYS A 331 17.77 17.58 16.08
N TRP A 332 17.38 17.93 14.85
CA TRP A 332 17.71 19.20 14.20
C TRP A 332 16.76 20.35 14.60
N ASP A 333 15.64 20.05 15.26
CA ASP A 333 14.73 21.05 15.83
C ASP A 333 15.17 21.44 17.26
N SER A 334 14.72 22.59 17.76
CA SER A 334 14.98 23.05 19.13
C SER A 334 13.90 22.65 20.15
N VAL A 335 12.87 21.96 19.69
CA VAL A 335 11.73 21.50 20.49
C VAL A 335 11.32 20.10 20.07
N THR A 336 10.60 19.38 20.93
CA THR A 336 10.02 18.08 20.61
C THR A 336 8.98 18.19 19.49
N GLY A 337 8.92 17.17 18.64
CA GLY A 337 7.95 17.08 17.56
C GLY A 337 7.71 15.63 17.14
N ILE A 338 6.55 15.36 16.57
CA ILE A 338 6.17 14.00 16.14
C ILE A 338 6.91 13.64 14.85
N ASN A 339 7.44 12.41 14.76
CA ASN A 339 8.19 11.95 13.58
C ASN A 339 7.36 12.02 12.28
N SER A 340 6.12 11.53 12.34
CA SER A 340 5.26 11.26 11.18
C SER A 340 3.81 11.71 11.41
N PRO A 341 3.50 12.94 11.83
CA PRO A 341 2.13 13.30 12.18
C PRO A 341 1.18 13.19 10.97
N LEU A 342 -0.07 12.73 11.16
CA LEU A 342 -1.05 12.68 10.07
C LEU A 342 -1.52 14.09 9.70
N TYR A 343 -1.87 14.87 10.72
CA TYR A 343 -2.21 16.29 10.64
C TYR A 343 -1.31 17.09 11.59
N ARG A 344 -1.39 18.42 11.54
CA ARG A 344 -0.68 19.29 12.49
C ARG A 344 -1.19 19.06 13.92
N SER A 345 -0.30 19.12 14.92
CA SER A 345 -0.72 19.11 16.32
C SER A 345 -1.34 20.46 16.71
N HIS A 346 -2.35 20.44 17.60
CA HIS A 346 -2.94 21.69 18.12
C HIS A 346 -1.99 22.47 19.05
N THR A 347 -0.96 21.82 19.59
CA THR A 347 0.01 22.45 20.51
C THR A 347 1.24 22.99 19.80
N GLU A 348 1.41 22.71 18.50
CA GLU A 348 2.47 23.31 17.68
C GLU A 348 2.16 24.79 17.43
N VAL A 349 2.99 25.66 17.99
CA VAL A 349 2.85 27.13 17.92
C VAL A 349 2.83 27.60 16.45
N GLU A 350 2.12 28.70 16.16
CA GLU A 350 1.94 29.33 14.82
C GLU A 350 3.22 29.56 13.99
N ASN A 351 4.41 29.47 14.58
CA ASN A 351 5.69 29.59 13.87
C ASN A 351 6.26 28.26 13.33
N HIS A 352 5.59 27.13 13.55
CA HIS A 352 5.95 25.85 12.95
C HIS A 352 5.42 25.74 11.52
N GLU A 353 6.25 25.23 10.62
CA GLU A 353 5.93 25.11 9.20
C GLU A 353 4.68 24.20 9.01
N GLU A 354 3.55 24.78 8.59
CA GLU A 354 2.24 24.10 8.46
C GLU A 354 2.26 22.85 7.57
N TRP A 355 3.30 22.70 6.74
CA TRP A 355 3.47 21.57 5.83
C TRP A 355 3.99 20.31 6.53
N LYS A 356 4.51 20.38 7.76
CA LYS A 356 5.19 19.26 8.46
C LYS A 356 4.23 18.15 8.94
N ASN A 357 3.37 17.67 8.06
CA ASN A 357 2.48 16.55 8.30
C ASN A 357 2.18 15.79 7.01
N THR A 358 1.80 14.52 7.19
CA THR A 358 1.51 13.56 6.12
C THR A 358 0.47 14.08 5.15
N ASN A 359 -0.63 14.61 5.68
CA ASN A 359 -1.75 15.10 4.88
C ASN A 359 -1.30 16.19 3.90
N SER A 360 -0.59 17.22 4.39
CA SER A 360 -0.06 18.31 3.57
C SER A 360 0.85 17.81 2.44
N SER A 361 1.80 16.93 2.75
CA SER A 361 2.75 16.39 1.75
C SER A 361 2.07 15.57 0.67
N ILE A 362 1.15 14.68 1.04
CA ILE A 362 0.41 13.84 0.08
C ILE A 362 -0.49 14.69 -0.82
N TYR A 363 -1.21 15.67 -0.24
CA TYR A 363 -2.02 16.59 -1.03
C TYR A 363 -1.17 17.41 -1.99
N TYR A 364 0.04 17.81 -1.60
CA TYR A 364 0.96 18.51 -2.49
C TYR A 364 1.28 17.67 -3.74
N TRP A 365 1.70 16.41 -3.57
CA TRP A 365 1.98 15.50 -4.69
C TRP A 365 0.77 15.30 -5.62
N ILE A 366 -0.42 15.12 -5.05
CA ILE A 366 -1.66 14.95 -5.83
C ILE A 366 -2.00 16.22 -6.61
N ASN A 367 -1.96 17.38 -5.95
CA ASN A 367 -2.32 18.66 -6.56
C ASN A 367 -1.35 19.08 -7.67
N GLN A 368 -0.11 18.58 -7.65
CA GLN A 368 0.89 18.81 -8.69
C GLN A 368 0.88 17.75 -9.81
N GLY A 369 -0.14 16.87 -9.85
CA GLY A 369 -0.39 15.99 -11.00
C GLY A 369 0.03 14.53 -10.80
N CYS A 370 0.49 14.12 -9.62
CA CYS A 370 0.73 12.70 -9.34
C CYS A 370 -0.60 11.99 -9.03
N ALA A 371 -0.96 10.97 -9.82
CA ALA A 371 -2.18 10.21 -9.58
C ALA A 371 -2.15 9.55 -8.19
N ALA A 372 -3.23 9.71 -7.41
CA ALA A 372 -3.34 9.15 -6.04
C ALA A 372 -3.03 7.64 -6.00
N SER A 373 -3.55 6.87 -6.97
CA SER A 373 -3.32 5.42 -7.09
C SER A 373 -1.85 5.03 -7.32
N LYS A 374 -0.97 5.97 -7.70
CA LYS A 374 0.48 5.75 -7.83
C LYS A 374 1.26 6.16 -6.58
N ILE A 375 0.62 6.73 -5.57
CA ILE A 375 1.30 7.17 -4.34
C ILE A 375 1.14 6.10 -3.27
N ASN A 376 2.25 5.69 -2.64
CA ASN A 376 2.24 4.95 -1.38
C ASN A 376 2.50 5.91 -0.22
N LEU A 377 1.72 5.76 0.84
CA LEU A 377 1.92 6.46 2.10
C LEU A 377 3.11 5.87 2.88
N GLY A 378 4.11 6.68 3.23
CA GLY A 378 5.23 6.25 4.08
C GLY A 378 4.84 6.10 5.56
N LEU A 379 5.24 4.99 6.16
CA LEU A 379 5.08 4.67 7.57
C LEU A 379 6.44 4.36 8.18
N ALA A 380 6.78 5.09 9.24
CA ALA A 380 8.02 4.90 9.98
C ALA A 380 7.83 3.87 11.09
N LEU A 381 8.57 2.77 11.03
CA LEU A 381 8.66 1.77 12.08
C LEU A 381 9.72 2.18 13.12
N TYR A 382 9.90 3.48 13.33
CA TYR A 382 10.80 4.06 14.31
C TYR A 382 10.22 5.40 14.79
N GLY A 383 10.72 5.84 15.93
CA GLY A 383 10.44 7.16 16.49
C GLY A 383 11.66 8.07 16.41
N ARG A 384 11.40 9.37 16.35
CA ARG A 384 12.41 10.40 16.57
C ARG A 384 12.40 10.77 18.05
N SER A 385 13.56 10.64 18.69
CA SER A 385 13.71 10.81 20.14
C SER A 385 14.50 12.07 20.49
N PHE A 386 14.23 12.59 21.70
CA PHE A 386 14.75 13.85 22.22
C PHE A 386 15.09 13.72 23.70
N THR A 387 15.97 14.58 24.19
CA THR A 387 16.21 14.79 25.62
C THR A 387 15.60 16.13 26.02
N LEU A 388 14.61 16.13 26.91
CA LEU A 388 13.92 17.34 27.37
C LEU A 388 14.86 18.25 28.18
N ALA A 389 14.77 19.55 27.96
CA ALA A 389 15.49 20.56 28.77
C ALA A 389 14.96 20.61 30.21
N SER A 390 13.70 20.22 30.43
CA SER A 390 13.06 20.11 31.74
C SER A 390 12.03 19.00 31.74
N THR A 391 12.07 18.13 32.75
CA THR A 391 11.07 17.07 32.95
C THR A 391 9.68 17.60 33.35
N GLN A 392 9.55 18.91 33.62
CA GLN A 392 8.28 19.55 33.96
C GLN A 392 7.42 19.87 32.73
N ASN A 393 7.98 19.84 31.52
CA ASN A 393 7.22 20.03 30.28
C ASN A 393 7.52 18.87 29.32
N THR A 394 6.54 17.99 29.16
CA THR A 394 6.62 16.78 28.33
C THR A 394 5.78 16.88 27.06
N SER A 395 5.16 18.04 26.83
CA SER A 395 4.26 18.30 25.70
C SER A 395 5.01 18.25 24.37
N ILE A 396 4.26 18.09 23.27
CA ILE A 396 4.78 18.41 21.92
C ILE A 396 5.13 19.91 21.90
N GLY A 397 6.31 20.27 21.37
CA GLY A 397 6.85 21.62 21.40
C GLY A 397 7.63 21.97 22.69
N ALA A 398 7.89 21.01 23.56
CA ALA A 398 8.75 21.22 24.73
C ALA A 398 10.22 21.42 24.30
N SER A 399 10.92 22.35 24.95
CA SER A 399 12.34 22.61 24.66
C SER A 399 13.21 21.39 24.96
N ILE A 400 14.20 21.16 24.10
CA ILE A 400 15.14 20.04 24.22
C ILE A 400 16.53 20.54 24.61
N VAL A 401 17.36 19.62 25.11
CA VAL A 401 18.81 19.79 25.11
C VAL A 401 19.31 19.54 23.69
N ASP A 402 20.31 20.30 23.24
CA ASP A 402 20.95 20.11 21.93
C ASP A 402 21.33 18.64 21.70
N GLY A 403 20.88 18.10 20.56
CA GLY A 403 21.05 16.69 20.21
C GLY A 403 19.75 15.89 20.24
N GLY A 404 19.89 14.58 20.12
CA GLY A 404 18.77 13.64 20.14
C GLY A 404 18.52 13.04 21.51
N GLY A 405 17.51 12.17 21.58
CA GLY A 405 17.37 11.24 22.69
C GLY A 405 18.52 10.24 22.70
N GLU A 406 18.73 9.62 23.87
CA GLU A 406 19.76 8.62 24.07
C GLU A 406 19.64 7.47 23.05
N PRO A 407 20.77 7.02 22.45
CA PRO A 407 20.76 5.91 21.52
C PRO A 407 20.12 4.65 22.12
N GLY A 408 19.31 3.95 21.33
CA GLY A 408 18.80 2.64 21.67
C GLY A 408 19.92 1.58 21.78
N PRO A 409 19.73 0.52 22.59
CA PRO A 409 20.76 -0.51 22.77
C PRO A 409 21.05 -1.31 21.48
N TYR A 410 20.15 -1.32 20.50
CA TYR A 410 20.28 -2.09 19.26
C TYR A 410 20.51 -1.21 18.04
N THR A 411 19.74 -0.12 17.89
CA THR A 411 19.93 0.83 16.78
C THR A 411 21.21 1.64 16.94
N LYS A 412 21.59 1.96 18.19
CA LYS A 412 22.79 2.73 18.55
C LYS A 412 22.90 4.08 17.83
N GLU A 413 21.76 4.65 17.43
CA GLU A 413 21.70 5.95 16.77
C GLU A 413 21.03 6.98 17.68
N GLU A 414 21.75 8.06 17.96
CA GLU A 414 21.24 9.19 18.74
C GLU A 414 20.07 9.86 18.00
N GLY A 415 18.94 10.00 18.70
CA GLY A 415 17.71 10.59 18.18
C GLY A 415 16.80 9.63 17.41
N ILE A 416 17.12 8.34 17.36
CA ILE A 416 16.28 7.29 16.76
C ILE A 416 16.06 6.16 17.75
N LEU A 417 14.82 5.65 17.79
CA LEU A 417 14.49 4.38 18.44
C LEU A 417 13.65 3.54 17.49
N ALA A 418 14.06 2.30 17.22
CA ALA A 418 13.25 1.36 16.45
C ALA A 418 11.93 1.05 17.19
N TYR A 419 10.89 0.65 16.45
CA TYR A 419 9.59 0.33 17.05
C TYR A 419 9.70 -0.74 18.15
N PHE A 420 10.52 -1.77 17.95
CA PHE A 420 10.77 -2.78 18.99
C PHE A 420 11.49 -2.22 20.23
N GLU A 421 12.38 -1.23 20.09
CA GLU A 421 13.04 -0.55 21.22
C GLU A 421 12.06 0.32 22.00
N ILE A 422 11.16 0.99 21.29
CA ILE A 422 10.07 1.76 21.90
C ILE A 422 9.18 0.81 22.70
N CYS A 423 8.73 -0.31 22.12
CA CYS A 423 7.98 -1.34 22.84
C CYS A 423 8.69 -1.80 24.13
N GLN A 424 10.00 -2.04 24.05
CA GLN A 424 10.80 -2.45 25.21
C GLN A 424 10.79 -1.38 26.31
N LYS A 425 10.99 -0.11 25.95
CA LYS A 425 10.97 1.02 26.88
C LYS A 425 9.59 1.22 27.51
N LEU A 426 8.51 1.12 26.74
CA LEU A 426 7.14 1.26 27.25
C LEU A 426 6.71 0.15 28.21
N ARG A 427 7.37 -1.00 28.16
CA ARG A 427 7.17 -2.07 29.13
C ARG A 427 7.91 -1.82 30.45
N ALA A 428 8.89 -0.93 30.46
CA ALA A 428 9.50 -0.47 31.70
C ALA A 428 8.54 0.52 32.39
N HIS A 429 8.39 0.40 33.71
CA HIS A 429 7.42 1.18 34.49
C HIS A 429 7.77 2.68 34.63
N ASN A 430 8.75 3.19 33.89
CA ASN A 430 9.24 4.58 33.95
C ASN A 430 8.95 5.39 32.67
N TRP A 431 8.10 4.86 31.77
CA TRP A 431 7.65 5.58 30.58
C TRP A 431 6.14 5.79 30.62
N THR A 432 5.72 7.00 30.27
CA THR A 432 4.32 7.40 30.10
C THR A 432 4.04 7.62 28.62
N THR A 433 2.90 7.11 28.14
CA THR A 433 2.44 7.32 26.76
C THR A 433 1.30 8.32 26.71
N GLU A 434 1.30 9.20 25.71
CA GLU A 434 0.23 10.15 25.45
C GLU A 434 -0.20 10.11 23.98
N TRP A 435 -1.46 10.46 23.75
CA TRP A 435 -2.07 10.52 22.43
C TRP A 435 -2.42 11.96 22.10
N ASP A 436 -1.94 12.45 20.97
CA ASP A 436 -2.29 13.78 20.47
C ASP A 436 -3.43 13.67 19.45
N GLU A 437 -4.61 14.18 19.81
CA GLU A 437 -5.79 14.14 18.95
C GLU A 437 -5.66 15.06 17.73
N GLY A 438 -4.86 16.13 17.79
CA GLY A 438 -4.63 17.00 16.62
C GLY A 438 -3.89 16.24 15.51
N SER A 439 -2.71 15.72 15.83
CA SER A 439 -1.86 15.01 14.87
C SER A 439 -2.22 13.54 14.62
N GLN A 440 -3.18 12.99 15.38
CA GLN A 440 -3.57 11.57 15.35
C GLN A 440 -2.36 10.64 15.56
N SER A 441 -1.49 11.01 16.51
CA SER A 441 -0.19 10.37 16.72
C SER A 441 0.07 10.09 18.20
N GLN A 442 1.03 9.20 18.44
CA GLN A 442 1.43 8.81 19.78
C GLN A 442 2.84 9.34 20.08
N PHE A 443 3.05 9.75 21.34
CA PHE A 443 4.38 9.99 21.86
C PHE A 443 4.50 9.36 23.25
N ALA A 444 5.74 9.27 23.72
CA ALA A 444 6.03 8.78 25.06
C ALA A 444 7.22 9.52 25.64
N TYR A 445 7.26 9.59 26.96
CA TYR A 445 8.36 10.19 27.70
C TYR A 445 8.65 9.43 28.98
N SER A 446 9.85 9.63 29.51
CA SER A 446 10.31 9.01 30.75
C SER A 446 10.50 10.04 31.86
N ASP A 447 10.52 9.55 33.10
CA ASP A 447 10.79 10.38 34.29
C ASP A 447 12.18 11.03 34.26
N THR A 448 13.11 10.50 33.45
CA THR A 448 14.47 11.02 33.28
C THR A 448 14.59 12.06 32.16
N GLY A 449 13.48 12.40 31.49
CA GLY A 449 13.45 13.43 30.44
C GLY A 449 13.73 12.92 29.03
N GLN A 450 13.78 11.61 28.79
CA GLN A 450 13.76 11.08 27.42
C GLN A 450 12.35 11.18 26.84
N TRP A 451 12.22 11.56 25.57
CA TRP A 451 10.96 11.73 24.85
C TRP A 451 11.06 11.10 23.45
N VAL A 452 9.98 10.50 22.94
CA VAL A 452 9.92 9.93 21.58
C VAL A 452 8.55 10.10 20.94
N GLY A 453 8.52 10.62 19.71
CA GLY A 453 7.34 10.71 18.85
C GLY A 453 7.40 9.63 17.78
N TYR A 454 6.37 8.77 17.69
CA TYR A 454 6.42 7.55 16.90
C TYR A 454 5.04 7.12 16.39
N ASP A 455 5.03 6.23 15.39
CA ASP A 455 3.80 5.54 15.00
C ASP A 455 3.52 4.36 15.93
N SER A 456 2.31 4.31 16.49
CA SER A 456 1.79 3.14 17.17
C SER A 456 0.89 2.33 16.25
N LEU A 457 0.48 1.12 16.68
CA LEU A 457 -0.52 0.36 15.89
C LEU A 457 -1.80 1.16 15.68
N ARG A 458 -2.18 2.05 16.61
CA ARG A 458 -3.36 2.92 16.47
C ARG A 458 -3.14 3.95 15.35
N SER A 459 -2.06 4.73 15.40
CA SER A 459 -1.80 5.76 14.38
C SER A 459 -1.55 5.13 13.00
N ALA A 460 -0.83 4.01 12.93
CA ALA A 460 -0.62 3.27 11.69
C ALA A 460 -1.93 2.78 11.07
N THR A 461 -2.84 2.22 11.88
CA THR A 461 -4.18 1.79 11.41
C THR A 461 -4.96 2.98 10.86
N LEU A 462 -5.01 4.10 11.59
CA LEU A 462 -5.72 5.31 11.17
C LEU A 462 -5.16 5.88 9.85
N LYS A 463 -3.83 5.91 9.71
CA LYS A 463 -3.15 6.35 8.50
C LYS A 463 -3.43 5.45 7.30
N VAL A 464 -3.46 4.12 7.48
CA VAL A 464 -3.80 3.19 6.39
C VAL A 464 -5.26 3.35 5.97
N ILE A 465 -6.19 3.51 6.92
CA ILE A 465 -7.59 3.82 6.62
C ILE A 465 -7.67 5.14 5.84
N TRP A 466 -7.01 6.19 6.32
CA TRP A 466 -6.97 7.48 5.65
C TRP A 466 -6.40 7.37 4.22
N SER A 467 -5.31 6.64 4.03
CA SER A 467 -4.69 6.33 2.72
C SER A 467 -5.70 5.69 1.75
N LYS A 468 -6.48 4.70 2.22
CA LYS A 468 -7.56 4.09 1.43
C LYS A 468 -8.66 5.09 1.08
N THR A 469 -9.08 5.94 2.03
CA THR A 469 -10.10 6.96 1.76
C THR A 469 -9.64 8.04 0.77
N MET A 470 -8.33 8.28 0.71
CA MET A 470 -7.69 9.20 -0.24
C MET A 470 -7.47 8.57 -1.64
N GLY A 471 -7.80 7.28 -1.81
CA GLY A 471 -7.59 6.57 -3.06
C GLY A 471 -6.11 6.33 -3.38
N LEU A 472 -5.24 6.29 -2.36
CA LEU A 472 -3.82 6.04 -2.55
C LEU A 472 -3.56 4.60 -3.01
N GLY A 473 -2.41 4.38 -3.65
CA GLY A 473 -2.00 3.07 -4.17
C GLY A 473 -1.53 2.07 -3.11
N GLY A 474 -1.33 2.49 -1.87
CA GLY A 474 -0.86 1.61 -0.80
C GLY A 474 -0.12 2.32 0.32
N ALA A 475 0.69 1.53 1.04
CA ALA A 475 1.56 1.98 2.11
C ALA A 475 2.99 1.46 1.89
N MET A 476 3.96 2.23 2.32
CA MET A 476 5.38 1.91 2.32
C MET A 476 5.90 1.92 3.76
N LEU A 477 6.65 0.91 4.16
CA LEU A 477 7.15 0.71 5.53
C LEU A 477 8.66 0.83 5.56
N TRP A 478 9.14 1.79 6.35
CA TRP A 478 10.55 1.97 6.67
C TRP A 478 10.79 1.68 8.15
N THR A 479 11.30 0.51 8.56
CA THR A 479 11.72 -0.67 7.78
C THR A 479 11.32 -1.96 8.50
N LEU A 480 11.33 -3.11 7.79
CA LEU A 480 10.99 -4.42 8.37
C LEU A 480 11.84 -4.79 9.58
N ASP A 481 13.13 -4.45 9.54
CA ASP A 481 14.09 -4.75 10.59
C ASP A 481 13.92 -3.87 11.84
N TYR A 482 13.08 -2.83 11.80
CA TYR A 482 12.66 -2.07 12.98
C TYR A 482 11.34 -2.56 13.59
N ASP A 483 10.62 -3.48 12.94
CA ASP A 483 9.51 -4.18 13.58
C ASP A 483 10.02 -5.23 14.58
N ASP A 484 9.14 -5.69 15.47
CA ASP A 484 9.43 -6.82 16.35
C ASP A 484 9.24 -8.14 15.59
N TYR A 485 10.19 -8.48 14.72
CA TYR A 485 10.15 -9.75 13.98
C TYR A 485 10.25 -10.98 14.91
N THR A 486 10.80 -10.82 16.11
CA THR A 486 11.00 -11.93 17.06
C THR A 486 9.78 -12.21 17.94
N GLY A 487 8.88 -11.23 18.06
CA GLY A 487 7.77 -11.21 19.02
C GLY A 487 8.17 -11.04 20.50
N LEU A 488 9.46 -10.82 20.80
CA LEU A 488 9.98 -10.78 22.17
C LEU A 488 9.86 -9.39 22.83
N PHE A 489 9.77 -8.33 22.04
CA PHE A 489 9.84 -6.94 22.52
C PHE A 489 8.46 -6.37 22.83
N CYS A 490 7.52 -6.50 21.89
CA CYS A 490 6.18 -5.93 21.97
C CYS A 490 5.14 -6.87 22.62
N ASN A 491 5.44 -8.17 22.77
CA ASN A 491 4.51 -9.20 23.23
C ASN A 491 3.22 -9.29 22.37
N ARG A 492 3.38 -9.20 21.04
CA ARG A 492 2.28 -9.16 20.06
C ARG A 492 2.50 -10.11 18.87
N GLY A 493 3.36 -11.11 19.04
CA GLY A 493 3.79 -12.00 17.95
C GLY A 493 4.80 -11.31 17.01
N GLU A 494 5.15 -12.02 15.93
CA GLU A 494 6.14 -11.56 14.95
C GLU A 494 5.56 -10.53 13.99
N PHE A 495 6.36 -9.49 13.68
CA PHE A 495 6.01 -8.38 12.80
C PHE A 495 4.66 -7.71 13.12
N PRO A 496 4.42 -7.32 14.39
CA PRO A 496 3.11 -6.82 14.79
C PRO A 496 2.72 -5.52 14.09
N PHE A 497 3.67 -4.66 13.73
CA PHE A 497 3.40 -3.43 13.01
C PHE A 497 3.07 -3.71 11.54
N THR A 498 3.94 -4.44 10.85
CA THR A 498 3.76 -4.77 9.43
C THR A 498 2.50 -5.60 9.22
N ARG A 499 2.22 -6.58 10.08
CA ARG A 499 0.99 -7.39 10.02
C ARG A 499 -0.26 -6.51 10.17
N ARG A 500 -0.26 -5.57 11.11
CA ARG A 500 -1.40 -4.65 11.27
C ARG A 500 -1.63 -3.79 10.02
N VAL A 501 -0.55 -3.27 9.42
CA VAL A 501 -0.66 -2.49 8.18
C VAL A 501 -1.20 -3.35 7.04
N HIS A 502 -0.71 -4.58 6.89
CA HIS A 502 -1.19 -5.54 5.90
C HIS A 502 -2.69 -5.84 6.06
N GLU A 503 -3.11 -6.24 7.25
CA GLU A 503 -4.51 -6.53 7.59
C GLU A 503 -5.39 -5.32 7.26
N THR A 504 -5.02 -4.13 7.75
CA THR A 504 -5.81 -2.91 7.50
C THR A 504 -5.89 -2.55 6.01
N MET A 505 -4.82 -2.81 5.25
CA MET A 505 -4.78 -2.54 3.82
C MET A 505 -5.75 -3.45 3.06
N PHE A 506 -5.71 -4.76 3.33
CA PHE A 506 -6.44 -5.77 2.54
C PHE A 506 -7.77 -6.23 3.14
N ASP A 507 -8.09 -5.86 4.38
CA ASP A 507 -9.39 -6.14 4.96
C ASP A 507 -10.49 -5.39 4.20
N SER A 508 -11.47 -6.16 3.73
CA SER A 508 -12.63 -5.70 2.97
C SER A 508 -13.70 -5.02 3.85
N ILE A 509 -13.43 -4.87 5.15
CA ILE A 509 -14.42 -4.47 6.15
C ILE A 509 -14.00 -3.14 6.75
N LEU A 510 -14.38 -2.04 6.09
CA LEU A 510 -14.69 -0.80 6.81
C LEU A 510 -16.11 -0.93 7.40
N THR A 511 -16.33 -1.89 8.31
CA THR A 511 -17.43 -1.72 9.25
C THR A 511 -16.96 -0.70 10.26
N THR A 512 -17.61 0.45 10.24
CA THR A 512 -17.75 1.37 11.35
C THR A 512 -18.26 0.60 12.59
N SER A 513 -17.39 -0.14 13.27
CA SER A 513 -17.66 -0.52 14.65
C SER A 513 -17.32 0.71 15.49
N THR A 514 -18.37 1.41 15.90
CA THR A 514 -18.33 2.32 17.04
C THR A 514 -17.55 1.66 18.17
N ILE A 515 -16.40 2.26 18.50
CA ILE A 515 -15.62 1.91 19.68
C ILE A 515 -16.54 2.17 20.87
N SER A 516 -17.12 1.10 21.42
CA SER A 516 -17.85 1.16 22.68
C SER A 516 -16.81 1.36 23.78
N THR A 517 -16.78 2.58 24.32
CA THR A 517 -16.03 2.91 25.54
C THR A 517 -16.62 2.13 26.70
N THR A 518 -15.99 1.03 27.10
CA THR A 518 -16.21 0.45 28.42
C THR A 518 -15.59 1.39 29.46
N ASN A 519 -16.42 2.28 29.99
CA ASN A 519 -16.18 2.95 31.26
C ASN A 519 -16.16 1.90 32.38
N GLN A 520 -14.98 1.51 32.85
CA GLN A 520 -14.87 0.88 34.16
C GLN A 520 -14.87 2.00 35.21
N SER A 521 -16.00 2.16 35.90
CA SER A 521 -16.07 2.96 37.11
C SER A 521 -15.25 2.27 38.21
N HIS A 522 -14.14 2.88 38.61
CA HIS A 522 -13.48 2.54 39.86
C HIS A 522 -14.42 2.91 41.01
N THR A 523 -14.98 1.88 41.67
CA THR A 523 -15.69 2.07 42.94
C THR A 523 -14.67 1.88 44.05
N THR A 524 -14.41 2.97 44.76
CA THR A 524 -13.54 3.03 45.94
C THR A 524 -14.17 2.24 47.08
N THR A 525 -13.51 1.20 47.57
CA THR A 525 -13.82 0.60 48.89
C THR A 525 -12.59 0.64 49.78
N THR A 526 -12.70 1.48 50.81
CA THR A 526 -11.80 1.62 51.96
C THR A 526 -11.75 0.31 52.77
N PRO A 527 -10.60 -0.10 53.34
CA PRO A 527 -10.49 -1.38 54.01
C PRO A 527 -10.97 -1.33 55.47
N ILE A 528 -11.84 -2.27 55.85
CA ILE A 528 -12.19 -2.55 57.25
C ILE A 528 -11.24 -3.61 57.81
N ARG A 529 -10.56 -3.20 58.87
CA ARG A 529 -9.67 -3.99 59.73
C ARG A 529 -10.49 -5.00 60.54
N THR A 530 -10.17 -6.29 60.42
CA THR A 530 -10.44 -7.27 61.49
C THR A 530 -9.26 -8.23 61.65
N SER A 531 -8.80 -8.30 62.89
CA SER A 531 -7.84 -9.24 63.44
C SER A 531 -8.40 -10.66 63.42
N ASN A 532 -7.56 -11.66 63.12
CA ASN A 532 -7.37 -12.80 64.01
C ASN A 532 -6.14 -13.64 63.65
N SER A 533 -5.46 -14.02 64.72
CA SER A 533 -4.25 -14.81 64.85
C SER A 533 -4.42 -16.28 64.49
N SER A 534 -3.39 -16.91 63.90
CA SER A 534 -2.85 -18.20 64.39
C SER A 534 -1.65 -18.71 63.59
N ILE A 535 -0.53 -18.86 64.30
CA ILE A 535 0.37 -20.04 64.36
C ILE A 535 1.18 -20.44 63.10
N TYR A 536 2.50 -20.19 63.20
CA TYR A 536 3.66 -20.75 62.47
C TYR A 536 3.77 -22.31 62.60
N PRO A 537 4.59 -23.06 61.79
CA PRO A 537 5.94 -22.66 61.40
C PRO A 537 6.51 -23.05 60.02
N LYS A 538 7.64 -22.38 59.77
CA LYS A 538 8.65 -22.53 58.72
C LYS A 538 9.10 -23.98 58.48
N LEU A 539 9.36 -24.32 57.22
CA LEU A 539 10.42 -25.24 56.82
C LEU A 539 11.31 -24.60 55.74
N ASN A 540 12.60 -24.45 56.05
CA ASN A 540 13.69 -24.17 55.11
C ASN A 540 14.42 -25.48 54.81
N ARG A 541 14.82 -25.73 53.55
CA ARG A 541 16.05 -26.43 53.10
C ARG A 541 16.04 -26.55 51.56
N THR A 542 16.89 -25.79 50.85
CA THR A 542 18.23 -26.12 50.29
C THR A 542 18.28 -26.99 49.03
N ASN A 543 18.93 -26.44 47.99
CA ASN A 543 19.82 -27.04 46.97
C ASN A 543 19.25 -27.87 45.78
N LYS A 544 19.35 -27.26 44.58
CA LYS A 544 19.81 -27.70 43.21
C LYS A 544 20.14 -29.20 42.97
N PRO A 545 20.09 -29.77 41.72
CA PRO A 545 20.57 -29.12 40.48
C PRO A 545 19.87 -29.48 39.12
N ASN A 546 20.38 -28.78 38.09
CA ASN A 546 20.25 -28.87 36.63
C ASN A 546 19.96 -30.24 35.99
N PHE A 547 19.15 -30.23 34.92
CA PHE A 547 19.25 -31.19 33.81
C PHE A 547 19.38 -30.46 32.48
N VAL A 548 20.50 -30.76 31.80
CA VAL A 548 20.81 -30.48 30.41
C VAL A 548 20.27 -31.65 29.58
N LEU A 549 19.57 -31.38 28.47
CA LEU A 549 19.27 -32.41 27.48
C LEU A 549 19.96 -32.07 26.16
N VAL A 550 21.03 -32.80 25.87
CA VAL A 550 21.68 -32.90 24.56
C VAL A 550 21.11 -34.13 23.88
N VAL A 551 20.59 -34.00 22.67
CA VAL A 551 20.43 -35.14 21.75
C VAL A 551 20.79 -34.70 20.33
N ALA A 552 21.77 -35.39 19.76
CA ALA A 552 22.09 -35.45 18.33
C ALA A 552 22.20 -36.95 17.95
N PRO A 553 22.43 -37.30 16.67
CA PRO A 553 21.41 -37.53 15.65
C PRO A 553 21.35 -39.02 15.22
N SER A 554 20.32 -39.43 14.47
CA SER A 554 20.31 -40.75 13.82
C SER A 554 19.95 -40.68 12.32
N HIS A 555 20.58 -41.58 11.59
CA HIS A 555 20.71 -41.66 10.15
C HIS A 555 19.55 -42.42 9.46
N ARG A 556 19.18 -41.91 8.27
CA ARG A 556 18.95 -42.62 6.99
C ARG A 556 18.02 -43.85 6.95
N THR A 557 16.92 -43.69 6.20
CA THR A 557 16.33 -44.73 5.35
C THR A 557 15.91 -44.13 4.01
N LYS A 558 16.10 -44.92 2.94
CA LYS A 558 15.89 -44.60 1.52
C LYS A 558 14.65 -45.37 1.01
N MET A 559 14.05 -44.87 -0.09
CA MET A 559 13.03 -45.47 -0.97
C MET A 559 11.59 -45.44 -0.41
N VAL A 560 10.51 -45.16 -1.16
CA VAL A 560 10.16 -45.33 -2.58
C VAL A 560 9.24 -44.18 -3.04
N SER A 561 9.26 -43.91 -4.35
CA SER A 561 8.34 -43.07 -5.13
C SER A 561 6.86 -43.34 -4.88
N ASP A 562 6.05 -42.28 -4.72
CA ASP A 562 4.65 -42.32 -5.15
C ASP A 562 4.30 -40.96 -5.76
N SER A 563 4.22 -40.95 -7.09
CA SER A 563 3.68 -39.88 -7.90
C SER A 563 2.16 -39.87 -7.74
N ARG A 564 1.64 -38.92 -6.96
CA ARG A 564 0.22 -38.54 -7.04
C ARG A 564 0.08 -37.10 -7.46
N MET A 565 -0.44 -36.96 -8.68
CA MET A 565 -1.07 -35.75 -9.19
C MET A 565 -2.06 -35.22 -8.16
N VAL A 566 -1.79 -34.04 -7.61
CA VAL A 566 -2.82 -33.23 -6.97
C VAL A 566 -3.29 -32.22 -8.00
N ASN A 567 -4.35 -32.61 -8.72
CA ASN A 567 -5.07 -31.74 -9.62
C ASN A 567 -5.74 -30.60 -8.86
N HIS A 568 -5.71 -29.44 -9.50
CA HIS A 568 -6.39 -28.20 -9.18
C HIS A 568 -7.76 -28.35 -8.50
N ALA A 569 -7.90 -27.73 -7.33
CA ALA A 569 -9.19 -27.42 -6.73
C ALA A 569 -9.15 -26.04 -6.06
N GLY A 570 -8.79 -25.00 -6.83
CA GLY A 570 -8.86 -23.59 -6.44
C GLY A 570 -9.77 -22.76 -7.33
N ASP A 571 -9.88 -23.10 -8.62
CA ASP A 571 -10.61 -22.28 -9.60
C ASP A 571 -12.04 -22.75 -9.92
N HIS A 572 -12.47 -23.88 -9.36
CA HIS A 572 -13.79 -24.45 -9.68
C HIS A 572 -14.97 -23.91 -8.87
N LEU A 573 -14.75 -23.10 -7.82
CA LEU A 573 -15.87 -22.48 -7.08
C LEU A 573 -16.43 -21.23 -7.78
N LYS A 574 -15.59 -20.45 -8.46
CA LYS A 574 -16.05 -19.24 -9.17
C LYS A 574 -16.93 -19.57 -10.39
N TYR A 575 -16.62 -20.67 -11.09
CA TYR A 575 -17.43 -21.12 -12.24
C TYR A 575 -18.70 -21.88 -11.86
N LYS A 576 -18.75 -22.56 -10.70
CA LYS A 576 -19.97 -23.26 -10.25
C LYS A 576 -21.08 -22.30 -9.84
N PHE A 577 -20.73 -21.18 -9.20
CA PHE A 577 -21.70 -20.12 -8.90
C PHE A 577 -22.21 -19.47 -10.19
N PHE A 578 -21.33 -19.29 -11.18
CA PHE A 578 -21.66 -18.73 -12.50
C PHE A 578 -22.62 -19.64 -13.29
N LEU A 579 -22.41 -20.97 -13.27
CA LEU A 579 -23.28 -21.92 -13.96
C LEU A 579 -24.64 -22.08 -13.27
N LEU A 580 -24.69 -22.07 -11.94
CA LEU A 580 -25.94 -22.11 -11.16
C LEU A 580 -26.75 -20.80 -11.32
N PHE A 581 -26.08 -19.66 -11.43
CA PHE A 581 -26.72 -18.37 -11.72
C PHE A 581 -27.26 -18.32 -13.15
N PHE A 582 -26.50 -18.77 -14.14
CA PHE A 582 -27.00 -18.85 -15.52
C PHE A 582 -28.14 -19.86 -15.68
N LEU A 583 -28.07 -21.02 -15.02
CA LEU A 583 -29.15 -22.02 -15.04
C LEU A 583 -30.42 -21.51 -14.35
N SER A 584 -30.31 -20.75 -13.25
CA SER A 584 -31.46 -20.16 -12.58
C SER A 584 -32.07 -19.00 -13.38
N VAL A 585 -31.26 -18.18 -14.06
CA VAL A 585 -31.76 -17.16 -14.99
C VAL A 585 -32.42 -17.80 -16.21
N PHE A 586 -31.84 -18.85 -16.78
CA PHE A 586 -32.45 -19.56 -17.93
C PHE A 586 -33.74 -20.29 -17.54
N HIS A 587 -33.86 -20.78 -16.31
CA HIS A 587 -35.06 -21.43 -15.81
C HIS A 587 -36.16 -20.42 -15.39
N PHE A 588 -35.80 -19.17 -15.13
CA PHE A 588 -36.72 -18.06 -14.88
C PHE A 588 -37.27 -17.44 -16.18
N PHE A 589 -36.50 -17.50 -17.28
CA PHE A 589 -36.91 -17.03 -18.61
C PHE A 589 -37.69 -18.07 -19.44
N LYS A 590 -37.64 -19.35 -19.07
CA LYS A 590 -38.40 -20.44 -19.67
C LYS A 590 -39.68 -20.68 -18.89
#